data_AF-A0A9X8VE08-F1
#
_entry.id   AF-A0A9X8VE08-F1
#
_cell.length_a   1.000
_cell.length_b   1.000
_cell.length_c   1.000
_cell.angle_alpha   90.00
_cell.angle_beta   90.00
_cell.angle_gamma   90.00
#
_symmetry.space_group_name_H-M   'P 1'
#
loop_
_entity.id
_entity.type
_entity.pdbx_description
1 polymer ?
#
loop_
_entity_poly.entity_id
_entity_poly.type
_entity_poly.pdbx_seq_one_letter_code
_entity_poly.pdbx_strand_id
1 'polypeptide(L)'
;AQLTSQYYVLQPEAGNAAHAVKFGTSGHRGSAQRHSFNEAHILAIAQAIAEVRHQQGTTGPCYVGKDTHALSEPAFISVLEVLTANGVDVIVQENNGFTPTPAVSHAILCHNRRGGAQADGIVITPSHNPPEDGGIKYNPPNGGPADTNLTSVIEKRANELLAQQLKDVQRQSLDKAWNSGHLHA
;
A
#
# COMPACT_ATOMS: atom_id res chain seq x y z
N ALA A 1 -5.49 -12.50 16.04
CA ALA A 1 -4.12 -12.58 16.58
C ALA A 1 -3.23 -13.48 15.73
N GLN A 2 -3.46 -14.80 15.66
CA GLN A 2 -2.60 -15.73 14.90
C GLN A 2 -2.36 -15.31 13.44
N LEU A 3 -3.41 -14.96 12.70
CA LEU A 3 -3.31 -14.51 11.31
C LEU A 3 -2.44 -13.25 11.17
N THR A 4 -2.62 -12.28 12.06
CA THR A 4 -1.78 -11.07 12.12
C THR A 4 -0.33 -11.40 12.49
N SER A 5 -0.09 -12.39 13.35
CA SER A 5 1.28 -12.85 13.63
C SER A 5 1.93 -13.48 12.41
N GLN A 6 1.19 -14.31 11.65
CA GLN A 6 1.66 -14.92 10.40
C GLN A 6 2.09 -13.88 9.36
N TYR A 7 1.48 -12.70 9.35
CA TYR A 7 1.89 -11.61 8.46
C TYR A 7 3.36 -11.23 8.63
N TYR A 8 3.85 -11.24 9.87
CA TYR A 8 5.23 -10.88 10.21
C TYR A 8 6.18 -12.08 10.20
N VAL A 9 5.74 -13.23 10.73
CA VAL A 9 6.64 -14.37 10.96
C VAL A 9 6.74 -15.33 9.77
N LEU A 10 5.81 -15.28 8.81
CA LEU A 10 5.88 -16.06 7.57
C LEU A 10 6.33 -15.17 6.42
N GLN A 11 7.16 -15.73 5.55
CA GLN A 11 7.75 -15.05 4.39
C GLN A 11 7.32 -15.74 3.08
N PRO A 12 7.19 -15.01 1.96
CA PRO A 12 7.04 -15.62 0.65
C PRO A 12 8.27 -16.47 0.32
N GLU A 13 8.03 -17.61 -0.31
CA GLU A 13 9.10 -18.53 -0.74
C GLU A 13 9.70 -18.07 -2.07
N ALA A 14 11.02 -17.90 -2.12
CA ALA A 14 11.72 -17.50 -3.33
C ALA A 14 11.50 -18.52 -4.46
N GLY A 15 11.11 -18.04 -5.65
CA GLY A 15 10.83 -18.88 -6.81
C GLY A 15 9.43 -19.51 -6.84
N ASN A 16 8.63 -19.39 -5.78
CA ASN A 16 7.26 -19.88 -5.77
C ASN A 16 6.28 -18.84 -6.32
N ALA A 17 5.76 -19.06 -7.53
CA ALA A 17 4.83 -18.14 -8.20
C ALA A 17 3.49 -17.93 -7.45
N ALA A 18 3.11 -18.83 -6.54
CA ALA A 18 1.92 -18.64 -5.70
C ALA A 18 2.13 -17.58 -4.61
N HIS A 19 3.39 -17.32 -4.23
CA HIS A 19 3.79 -16.35 -3.21
C HIS A 19 4.28 -15.03 -3.83
N ALA A 20 4.25 -14.91 -5.16
CA ALA A 20 4.64 -13.68 -5.85
C ALA A 20 3.56 -12.58 -5.69
N VAL A 21 3.98 -11.32 -5.85
CA VAL A 21 3.03 -10.22 -6.00
C VAL A 21 2.28 -10.39 -7.31
N LYS A 22 0.95 -10.33 -7.22
CA LYS A 22 0.01 -10.27 -8.35
C LYS A 22 -0.79 -8.99 -8.17
N PHE A 23 -0.39 -7.91 -8.84
CA PHE A 23 -0.94 -6.57 -8.68
C PHE A 23 -1.70 -6.18 -9.94
N GLY A 24 -2.99 -6.54 -9.98
CA GLY A 24 -3.89 -6.19 -11.08
C GLY A 24 -4.66 -4.89 -10.83
N THR A 25 -5.75 -4.67 -11.58
CA THR A 25 -6.63 -3.50 -11.41
C THR A 25 -7.33 -3.43 -10.05
N SER A 26 -7.51 -4.58 -9.40
CA SER A 26 -7.97 -4.69 -8.01
C SER A 26 -6.81 -4.73 -7.00
N GLY A 27 -5.60 -4.42 -7.43
CA GLY A 27 -4.37 -4.52 -6.65
C GLY A 27 -3.94 -5.95 -6.40
N HIS A 28 -3.25 -6.15 -5.28
CA HIS A 28 -2.80 -7.46 -4.80
C HIS A 28 -3.68 -7.95 -3.65
N ARG A 29 -4.01 -9.24 -3.68
CA ARG A 29 -4.77 -9.93 -2.63
C ARG A 29 -4.13 -11.27 -2.30
N GLY A 30 -4.28 -11.69 -1.05
CA GLY A 30 -3.83 -12.98 -0.58
C GLY A 30 -4.11 -13.15 0.90
N SER A 31 -3.44 -14.09 1.55
CA SER A 31 -3.51 -14.25 3.01
C SER A 31 -2.14 -14.56 3.57
N ALA A 32 -1.88 -14.05 4.77
CA ALA A 32 -0.64 -14.30 5.49
C ALA A 32 -0.37 -15.79 5.71
N GLN A 33 -1.41 -16.58 6.00
CA GLN A 33 -1.29 -18.04 6.20
C GLN A 33 -0.91 -18.81 4.93
N ARG A 34 -1.09 -18.19 3.76
CA ARG A 34 -0.79 -18.77 2.43
C ARG A 34 0.43 -18.09 1.80
N HIS A 35 1.27 -17.43 2.59
CA HIS A 35 2.49 -16.77 2.14
C HIS A 35 2.29 -15.80 0.96
N SER A 36 1.09 -15.23 0.83
CA SER A 36 0.67 -14.38 -0.31
C SER A 36 0.13 -13.02 0.13
N PHE A 37 0.22 -12.68 1.41
CA PHE A 37 -0.08 -11.34 1.93
C PHE A 37 0.60 -11.18 3.30
N ASN A 38 1.91 -10.92 3.26
CA ASN A 38 2.81 -10.84 4.41
C ASN A 38 3.60 -9.53 4.34
N GLU A 39 4.33 -9.18 5.40
CA GLU A 39 5.08 -7.92 5.52
C GLU A 39 5.91 -7.62 4.26
N ALA A 40 6.67 -8.61 3.78
CA ALA A 40 7.51 -8.46 2.59
C ALA A 40 6.75 -7.98 1.34
N HIS A 41 5.52 -8.46 1.14
CA HIS A 41 4.70 -8.06 -0.01
C HIS A 41 4.33 -6.58 0.08
N ILE A 42 3.91 -6.14 1.27
CA ILE A 42 3.42 -4.77 1.46
C ILE A 42 4.56 -3.77 1.44
N LEU A 43 5.70 -4.12 2.04
CA LEU A 43 6.92 -3.32 1.94
C LEU A 43 7.35 -3.12 0.48
N ALA A 44 7.41 -4.20 -0.29
CA ALA A 44 7.77 -4.15 -1.70
C ALA A 44 6.76 -3.35 -2.55
N ILE A 45 5.46 -3.56 -2.33
CA ILE A 45 4.40 -2.84 -3.06
C ILE A 45 4.41 -1.35 -2.71
N ALA A 46 4.53 -0.99 -1.43
CA ALA A 46 4.57 0.41 -1.00
C ALA A 46 5.80 1.13 -1.57
N GLN A 47 6.97 0.48 -1.60
CA GLN A 47 8.18 1.03 -2.22
C GLN A 47 8.00 1.22 -3.72
N ALA A 48 7.45 0.21 -4.42
CA ALA A 48 7.17 0.31 -5.85
C ALA A 48 6.20 1.47 -6.16
N ILE A 49 5.15 1.65 -5.34
CA ILE A 49 4.21 2.77 -5.47
C ILE A 49 4.94 4.10 -5.25
N ALA A 50 5.78 4.21 -4.22
CA ALA A 50 6.55 5.42 -3.91
C ALA A 50 7.50 5.83 -5.04
N GLU A 51 8.15 4.87 -5.68
CA GLU A 51 9.02 5.12 -6.84
C GLU A 51 8.22 5.54 -8.08
N VAL A 52 7.11 4.85 -8.37
CA VAL A 52 6.27 5.12 -9.55
C VAL A 52 5.62 6.50 -9.46
N ARG A 53 5.08 6.87 -8.30
CA ARG A 53 4.49 8.22 -8.11
C ARG A 53 5.54 9.31 -8.28
N HIS A 54 6.77 9.10 -7.81
CA HIS A 54 7.88 10.02 -8.02
C HIS A 54 8.24 10.16 -9.51
N GLN A 55 8.37 9.04 -10.23
CA GLN A 55 8.64 9.03 -11.67
C GLN A 55 7.56 9.74 -12.48
N GLN A 56 6.30 9.70 -12.03
CA GLN A 56 5.17 10.38 -12.67
C GLN A 56 5.01 11.86 -12.25
N GLY A 57 5.85 12.36 -11.35
CA GLY A 57 5.75 13.73 -10.85
C GLY A 57 4.58 13.99 -9.88
N THR A 58 3.99 12.92 -9.32
CA THR A 58 2.95 13.03 -8.29
C THR A 58 3.60 13.37 -6.96
N THR A 59 3.53 14.65 -6.59
CA THR A 59 4.26 15.23 -5.45
C THR A 59 3.36 15.70 -4.30
N GLY A 60 2.04 15.64 -4.47
CA GLY A 60 1.08 15.90 -3.40
C GLY A 60 0.95 14.72 -2.43
N PRO A 61 -0.03 14.76 -1.52
CA PRO A 61 -0.19 13.73 -0.50
C PRO A 61 -0.75 12.43 -1.07
N CYS A 62 -0.43 11.32 -0.40
CA CYS A 62 -1.07 10.02 -0.62
C CYS A 62 -2.15 9.79 0.44
N TYR A 63 -3.41 9.69 0.01
CA TYR A 63 -4.50 9.30 0.91
C TYR A 63 -4.47 7.79 1.13
N VAL A 64 -4.24 7.34 2.36
CA VAL A 64 -4.17 5.91 2.70
C VAL A 64 -5.36 5.53 3.57
N GLY A 65 -6.29 4.77 2.97
CA GLY A 65 -7.48 4.25 3.64
C GLY A 65 -7.41 2.74 3.84
N LYS A 66 -7.98 2.24 4.95
CA LYS A 66 -8.12 0.79 5.22
C LYS A 66 -9.57 0.40 5.50
N ASP A 67 -9.90 -0.85 5.19
CA ASP A 67 -11.14 -1.49 5.64
C ASP A 67 -10.95 -2.22 6.99
N THR A 68 -11.94 -3.05 7.33
CA THR A 68 -12.05 -3.75 8.61
C THR A 68 -11.39 -5.14 8.64
N HIS A 69 -10.73 -5.59 7.57
CA HIS A 69 -10.08 -6.91 7.57
C HIS A 69 -8.87 -6.94 8.51
N ALA A 70 -8.62 -8.11 9.11
CA ALA A 70 -7.56 -8.27 10.10
C ALA A 70 -6.16 -7.98 9.54
N LEU A 71 -5.93 -8.29 8.26
CA LEU A 71 -4.65 -8.05 7.58
C LEU A 71 -4.52 -6.61 7.06
N SER A 72 -5.59 -5.81 7.08
CA SER A 72 -5.53 -4.40 6.70
C SER A 72 -4.78 -3.56 7.72
N GLU A 73 -4.84 -3.91 9.02
CA GLU A 73 -4.10 -3.24 10.09
C GLU A 73 -2.56 -3.34 9.94
N PRO A 74 -1.95 -4.54 9.84
CA PRO A 74 -0.49 -4.63 9.68
C PRO A 74 0.00 -4.13 8.31
N ALA A 75 -0.82 -4.26 7.26
CA ALA A 75 -0.51 -3.69 5.95
C ALA A 75 -0.53 -2.16 5.98
N PHE A 76 -1.49 -1.55 6.69
CA PHE A 76 -1.54 -0.11 6.87
C PHE A 76 -0.26 0.42 7.51
N ILE A 77 0.19 -0.18 8.61
CA ILE A 77 1.45 0.19 9.26
C ILE A 77 2.62 0.12 8.29
N SER A 78 2.77 -1.00 7.56
CA SER A 78 3.88 -1.20 6.62
C SER A 78 3.88 -0.18 5.48
N VAL A 79 2.69 0.23 5.00
CA VAL A 79 2.56 1.31 4.01
C VAL A 79 3.04 2.64 4.59
N LEU A 80 2.62 3.00 5.80
CA LEU A 80 3.05 4.27 6.43
C LEU A 80 4.56 4.31 6.62
N GLU A 81 5.15 3.22 7.11
CA GLU A 81 6.59 3.10 7.35
C GLU A 81 7.42 3.31 6.08
N VAL A 82 6.95 2.82 4.94
CA VAL A 82 7.67 2.94 3.66
C VAL A 82 7.40 4.27 2.98
N LEU A 83 6.14 4.70 2.87
CA LEU A 83 5.80 5.97 2.20
C LEU A 83 6.48 7.16 2.89
N THR A 84 6.39 7.24 4.21
CA THR A 84 7.02 8.35 4.95
C THR A 84 8.55 8.27 4.94
N ALA A 85 9.14 7.07 4.87
CA ALA A 85 10.60 6.92 4.68
C ALA A 85 11.05 7.42 3.30
N ASN A 86 10.20 7.33 2.28
CA ASN A 86 10.42 7.91 0.95
C ASN A 86 10.04 9.41 0.88
N GLY A 87 9.76 10.06 2.01
CA GLY A 87 9.40 11.49 2.06
C GLY A 87 8.04 11.83 1.47
N VAL A 88 7.14 10.84 1.38
CA VAL A 88 5.76 11.05 0.90
C VAL A 88 4.90 11.55 2.05
N ASP A 89 4.23 12.69 1.86
CA ASP A 89 3.17 13.12 2.76
C ASP A 89 1.98 12.17 2.66
N VAL A 90 1.54 11.64 3.80
CA VAL A 90 0.46 10.66 3.90
C VAL A 90 -0.67 11.24 4.73
N ILE A 91 -1.90 11.14 4.20
CA ILE A 91 -3.13 11.52 4.92
C ILE A 91 -3.93 10.27 5.23
N VAL A 92 -4.25 10.07 6.51
CA VAL A 92 -5.02 8.93 7.02
C VAL A 92 -6.28 9.39 7.73
N GLN A 93 -7.20 8.45 8.00
CA GLN A 93 -8.33 8.73 8.88
C GLN A 93 -7.86 8.77 10.34
N GLU A 94 -8.21 9.84 11.07
CA GLU A 94 -7.95 9.97 12.50
C GLU A 94 -8.47 8.79 13.33
N ASN A 95 -7.89 8.60 14.52
CA ASN A 95 -8.29 7.57 15.49
C ASN A 95 -8.26 6.14 14.93
N ASN A 96 -7.34 5.86 14.00
CA ASN A 96 -7.22 4.58 13.29
C ASN A 96 -8.53 4.13 12.61
N GLY A 97 -9.36 5.09 12.16
CA GLY A 97 -10.66 4.81 11.56
C GLY A 97 -10.58 4.08 10.23
N PHE A 98 -11.75 3.67 9.74
CA PHE A 98 -11.89 2.97 8.45
C PHE A 98 -12.32 3.94 7.35
N THR A 99 -11.87 3.69 6.12
CA THR A 99 -12.14 4.58 4.99
C THR A 99 -12.64 3.78 3.79
N PRO A 100 -13.90 3.96 3.37
CA PRO A 100 -14.42 3.31 2.18
C PRO A 100 -13.60 3.66 0.92
N THR A 101 -13.46 2.73 -0.03
CA THR A 101 -12.83 2.99 -1.33
C THR A 101 -13.34 4.29 -2.00
N PRO A 102 -14.65 4.58 -2.09
CA PRO A 102 -15.12 5.82 -2.72
C PRO A 102 -14.77 7.07 -1.92
N ALA A 103 -14.53 6.98 -0.61
CA ALA A 103 -14.10 8.14 0.19
C ALA A 103 -12.66 8.55 -0.15
N VAL A 104 -11.75 7.59 -0.36
CA VAL A 104 -10.40 7.86 -0.88
C VAL A 104 -10.45 8.48 -2.28
N SER A 105 -11.23 7.89 -3.19
CA SER A 105 -11.43 8.43 -4.55
C SER A 105 -11.95 9.88 -4.54
N HIS A 106 -12.96 10.14 -3.71
CA HIS A 106 -13.53 11.48 -3.54
C HIS A 106 -12.52 12.47 -2.94
N ALA A 107 -11.70 12.06 -1.96
CA ALA A 107 -10.67 12.89 -1.36
C ALA A 107 -9.61 13.31 -2.40
N ILE A 108 -9.13 12.37 -3.22
CA ILE A 108 -8.19 12.64 -4.32
C ILE A 108 -8.79 13.66 -5.29
N LEU A 109 -10.01 13.42 -5.77
CA LEU A 109 -10.68 14.31 -6.72
C LEU A 109 -10.94 15.72 -6.14
N CYS A 110 -11.27 15.80 -4.87
CA CYS A 110 -11.48 17.09 -4.19
C CYS A 110 -10.17 17.84 -3.96
N HIS A 111 -9.08 17.14 -3.65
CA HIS A 111 -7.74 17.73 -3.55
C HIS A 111 -7.30 18.27 -4.91
N ASN A 112 -7.32 17.43 -5.94
CA ASN A 112 -6.74 17.75 -7.25
C ASN A 112 -7.52 18.84 -8.00
N ARG A 113 -8.82 19.00 -7.71
CA ARG A 113 -9.64 20.12 -8.22
C ARG A 113 -9.19 21.49 -7.73
N ARG A 114 -8.46 21.58 -6.61
CA ARG A 114 -7.93 22.86 -6.09
C ARG A 114 -6.72 23.36 -6.88
N GLY A 115 -6.13 22.51 -7.74
CA GLY A 115 -4.87 22.78 -8.43
C GLY A 115 -3.64 22.58 -7.53
N GLY A 116 -2.45 22.62 -8.14
CA GLY A 116 -1.18 22.40 -7.45
C GLY A 116 -0.67 20.96 -7.51
N ALA A 117 0.10 20.57 -6.50
CA ALA A 117 0.68 19.22 -6.38
C ALA A 117 -0.43 18.16 -6.32
N GLN A 118 -0.37 17.18 -7.22
CA GLN A 118 -1.41 16.17 -7.35
C GLN A 118 -1.34 15.15 -6.22
N ALA A 119 -2.47 14.86 -5.60
CA ALA A 119 -2.67 13.76 -4.66
C ALA A 119 -3.02 12.46 -5.39
N ASP A 120 -2.73 11.35 -4.74
CA ASP A 120 -3.07 9.98 -5.13
C ASP A 120 -3.59 9.21 -3.89
N GLY A 121 -3.80 7.91 -3.98
CA GLY A 121 -4.15 7.14 -2.79
C GLY A 121 -3.98 5.64 -2.87
N ILE A 122 -3.91 5.02 -1.70
CA ILE A 122 -3.87 3.58 -1.50
C ILE A 122 -5.12 3.18 -0.73
N VAL A 123 -5.75 2.08 -1.14
CA VAL A 123 -6.85 1.48 -0.40
C VAL A 123 -6.46 0.06 0.00
N ILE A 124 -6.48 -0.20 1.30
CA ILE A 124 -6.12 -1.48 1.90
C ILE A 124 -7.41 -2.24 2.19
N THR A 125 -7.78 -3.11 1.25
CA THR A 125 -9.02 -3.89 1.29
C THR A 125 -8.95 -5.05 0.29
N PRO A 126 -9.34 -6.27 0.67
CA PRO A 126 -9.66 -7.33 -0.27
C PRO A 126 -11.15 -7.33 -0.67
N SER A 127 -11.88 -6.25 -0.39
CA SER A 127 -13.31 -6.06 -0.64
C SER A 127 -14.17 -7.05 0.17
N HIS A 128 -14.81 -8.00 -0.50
CA HIS A 128 -15.75 -8.95 0.10
C HIS A 128 -15.13 -10.34 0.29
N ASN A 129 -13.80 -10.46 0.10
CA ASN A 129 -13.10 -11.71 0.33
C ASN A 129 -13.26 -12.19 1.78
N PRO A 130 -13.06 -13.49 2.03
CA PRO A 130 -13.11 -14.07 3.37
C PRO A 130 -12.23 -13.33 4.41
N PRO A 131 -12.54 -13.44 5.71
CA PRO A 131 -11.85 -12.68 6.77
C PRO A 131 -10.34 -12.91 6.88
N GLU A 132 -9.85 -14.05 6.38
CA GLU A 132 -8.42 -14.37 6.36
C GLU A 132 -7.61 -13.63 5.30
N ASP A 133 -8.27 -12.98 4.35
CA ASP A 133 -7.62 -12.29 3.25
C ASP A 133 -7.23 -10.86 3.60
N GLY A 134 -6.18 -10.37 2.94
CA GLY A 134 -5.77 -8.98 2.89
C GLY A 134 -5.71 -8.51 1.45
N GLY A 135 -5.81 -7.20 1.25
CA GLY A 135 -5.70 -6.60 -0.08
C GLY A 135 -5.13 -5.20 -0.04
N ILE A 136 -4.45 -4.80 -1.12
CA ILE A 136 -3.89 -3.47 -1.30
C ILE A 136 -4.01 -3.07 -2.77
N LYS A 137 -4.54 -1.88 -3.06
CA LYS A 137 -4.66 -1.32 -4.42
C LYS A 137 -4.28 0.15 -4.44
N TYR A 138 -3.92 0.64 -5.63
CA TYR A 138 -3.48 2.01 -5.88
C TYR A 138 -4.48 2.76 -6.77
N ASN A 139 -4.76 4.01 -6.40
CA ASN A 139 -5.57 4.95 -7.14
C ASN A 139 -4.70 6.16 -7.54
N PRO A 140 -4.38 6.35 -8.84
CA PRO A 140 -3.60 7.50 -9.31
C PRO A 140 -4.40 8.82 -9.20
N PRO A 141 -3.82 9.98 -9.60
CA PRO A 141 -4.44 11.30 -9.43
C PRO A 141 -5.83 11.52 -10.05
N ASN A 142 -6.27 10.64 -10.95
CA ASN A 142 -7.64 10.67 -11.47
C ASN A 142 -8.68 10.10 -10.47
N GLY A 143 -8.25 9.58 -9.31
CA GLY A 143 -9.08 9.04 -8.25
C GLY A 143 -9.69 7.65 -8.53
N GLY A 144 -9.53 7.12 -9.75
CA GLY A 144 -10.01 5.78 -10.15
C GLY A 144 -9.00 4.68 -9.80
N PRO A 145 -9.32 3.40 -10.09
CA PRO A 145 -8.35 2.32 -9.98
C PRO A 145 -7.21 2.51 -11.01
N ALA A 146 -5.98 2.16 -10.63
CA ALA A 146 -4.86 2.12 -11.56
C ALA A 146 -5.14 1.21 -12.77
N ASP A 147 -4.75 1.66 -13.97
CA ASP A 147 -4.86 0.87 -15.19
C ASP A 147 -3.79 -0.23 -15.27
N THR A 148 -3.91 -1.11 -16.26
CA THR A 148 -3.00 -2.25 -16.41
C THR A 148 -1.55 -1.84 -16.64
N ASN A 149 -1.31 -0.71 -17.32
CA ASN A 149 0.05 -0.24 -17.59
C ASN A 149 0.75 0.10 -16.27
N LEU A 150 0.05 0.84 -15.42
CA LEU A 150 0.54 1.24 -14.11
C LEU A 150 0.67 0.05 -13.16
N THR A 151 -0.34 -0.82 -13.10
CA THR A 151 -0.33 -1.97 -12.20
C THR A 151 0.76 -2.97 -12.58
N SER A 152 1.04 -3.18 -13.87
CA SER A 152 2.14 -4.04 -14.33
C SER A 152 3.52 -3.51 -13.96
N VAL A 153 3.73 -2.19 -13.97
CA VAL A 153 4.99 -1.58 -13.50
C VAL A 153 5.17 -1.82 -12.01
N ILE A 154 4.13 -1.60 -11.21
CA ILE A 154 4.15 -1.84 -9.75
C ILE A 154 4.39 -3.32 -9.45
N GLU A 155 3.68 -4.24 -10.13
CA GLU A 155 3.84 -5.68 -9.95
C GLU A 155 5.27 -6.13 -10.23
N LYS A 156 5.84 -5.69 -11.36
CA LYS A 156 7.20 -6.04 -11.75
C LYS A 156 8.21 -5.56 -10.72
N ARG A 157 8.12 -4.28 -10.33
CA ARG A 157 9.05 -3.69 -9.37
C ARG A 157 8.94 -4.32 -7.98
N ALA A 158 7.73 -4.60 -7.51
CA ALA A 158 7.54 -5.25 -6.22
C ALA A 158 8.14 -6.68 -6.21
N ASN A 159 7.98 -7.45 -7.29
CA ASN A 159 8.61 -8.77 -7.39
C ASN A 159 10.15 -8.70 -7.49
N GLU A 160 10.71 -7.68 -8.16
CA GLU A 160 12.16 -7.43 -8.16
C GLU A 160 12.68 -7.15 -6.75
N LEU A 161 11.98 -6.30 -5.98
CA LEU A 161 12.30 -5.99 -4.60
C LEU A 161 12.23 -7.24 -3.69
N LEU A 162 11.22 -8.09 -3.87
CA LEU A 162 11.12 -9.37 -3.16
C LEU A 162 12.31 -10.29 -3.50
N ALA A 163 12.66 -10.44 -4.77
CA ALA A 163 13.79 -11.26 -5.21
C ALA A 163 15.13 -10.76 -4.65
N GLN A 164 15.25 -9.45 -4.42
CA GLN A 164 16.42 -8.80 -3.83
C GLN A 164 16.37 -8.73 -2.30
N GLN A 165 15.45 -9.48 -1.65
CA GLN A 165 15.29 -9.51 -0.20
C GLN A 165 15.09 -8.12 0.41
N LEU A 166 14.32 -7.27 -0.28
CA LEU A 166 13.92 -5.93 0.14
C LEU A 166 15.09 -4.96 0.38
N LYS A 167 16.27 -5.24 -0.18
CA LYS A 167 17.48 -4.42 0.03
C LYS A 167 17.28 -2.93 -0.28
N ASP A 168 16.48 -2.62 -1.29
CA ASP A 168 16.24 -1.24 -1.75
C ASP A 168 14.94 -0.63 -1.19
N VAL A 169 14.27 -1.31 -0.25
CA VAL A 169 13.10 -0.74 0.43
C VAL A 169 13.56 0.26 1.49
N GLN A 170 13.12 1.51 1.33
CA GLN A 170 13.29 2.52 2.38
C GLN A 170 12.18 2.33 3.42
N ARG A 171 12.58 2.16 4.68
CA ARG A 171 11.66 1.92 5.78
C ARG A 171 12.13 2.66 7.02
N GLN A 172 11.20 3.23 7.76
CA GLN A 172 11.41 3.71 9.13
C GLN A 172 10.38 3.09 10.06
N SER A 173 10.64 3.09 11.37
CA SER A 173 9.66 2.62 12.35
C SER A 173 8.41 3.51 12.35
N LEU A 174 7.25 2.94 12.69
CA LEU A 174 6.01 3.70 12.83
C LEU A 174 6.13 4.94 13.73
N ASP A 175 6.87 4.87 14.85
CA ASP A 175 7.12 6.03 15.72
C ASP A 175 7.88 7.16 15.00
N LYS A 176 8.80 6.81 14.11
CA LYS A 176 9.51 7.80 13.29
C LYS A 176 8.58 8.38 12.23
N ALA A 177 7.70 7.56 11.64
CA ALA A 177 6.69 8.03 10.70
C ALA A 177 5.78 9.10 11.35
N TRP A 178 5.25 8.86 12.55
CA TRP A 178 4.43 9.84 13.29
C TRP A 178 5.18 11.13 13.64
N ASN A 179 6.48 11.04 13.93
CA ASN A 179 7.31 12.20 14.29
C ASN A 179 7.99 12.88 13.08
N SER A 180 7.79 12.36 11.86
CA SER A 180 8.48 12.85 10.66
C SER A 180 7.92 14.16 10.11
N GLY A 181 6.68 14.49 10.46
CA GLY A 181 5.92 15.57 9.83
C GLY A 181 5.26 15.18 8.49
N HIS A 182 5.50 13.97 7.99
CA HIS A 182 4.90 13.44 6.76
C HIS A 182 3.59 12.67 6.99
N LEU A 183 3.19 12.41 8.24
CA LEU A 183 1.96 11.67 8.54
C LEU A 183 0.93 12.60 9.16
N HIS A 184 -0.23 12.70 8.51
CA HIS A 184 -1.33 13.58 8.89
C HIS A 184 -2.62 12.77 9.09
N ALA A 185 -3.35 13.09 10.15
CA ALA A 185 -4.62 12.47 10.52
C ALA A 185 -5.73 13.54 10.56
#